data_AF-A0A521Z8V3-F1
#
_entry.id   AF-A0A521Z8V3-F1
#
_cell.length_a   1.000
_cell.length_b   1.000
_cell.length_c   1.000
_cell.angle_alpha   90.00
_cell.angle_beta   90.00
_cell.angle_gamma   90.00
#
_symmetry.space_group_name_H-M   'P 1'
#
loop_
_entity.id
_entity.type
_entity.pdbx_description
1 polymer ?
#
loop_
_entity_poly.entity_id
_entity_poly.type
_entity_poly.pdbx_seq_one_letter_code
_entity_poly.pdbx_strand_id
1 'polypeptide(L)'
;MNTQLRRQSGFYVIEVILIIAVVAVLGFVVWMFITKKSPSQALNGITGNSNGLVEWDFNGDSWKAMGKAPECENPLTIASPVDVTKVNSVLLPGEVRGGDFKPHGGLGGDPSTNNMITVSAIRDAYLYRGSRYLVEGQVQYMFDFMDSCGVMYRLDHLATLTPEFQAYADKLPQPQPDDSRTEKFRDHPLIKKGTMIATEVGIRQGKNVFFDLGVYDLRQPNDASKTDLYKTDQLRIQDKEQSFYALCWFDYLTGSDKTAIKALPVRNGQPAGTSDYCK
;
A
#
# COMPACT_ATOMS: atom_id res chain seq x y z
N MET A 1 8.71 -88.58 -14.18
CA MET A 1 7.43 -87.90 -14.47
C MET A 1 7.38 -86.63 -13.65
N ASN A 2 7.58 -85.48 -14.30
CA ASN A 2 7.59 -84.14 -13.70
C ASN A 2 6.27 -83.46 -14.05
N THR A 3 5.56 -82.93 -13.05
CA THR A 3 4.43 -82.01 -13.28
C THR A 3 4.62 -80.78 -12.39
N GLN A 4 5.20 -79.73 -12.97
CA GLN A 4 5.18 -78.38 -12.39
C GLN A 4 3.78 -77.79 -12.58
N LEU A 5 3.15 -77.37 -11.48
CA LEU A 5 1.97 -76.52 -11.51
C LEU A 5 2.38 -75.07 -11.78
N ARG A 6 2.03 -74.58 -12.97
CA ARG A 6 2.17 -73.18 -13.40
C ARG A 6 1.28 -72.28 -12.54
N ARG A 7 1.90 -71.41 -11.73
CA ARG A 7 1.21 -70.35 -10.98
C ARG A 7 0.82 -69.23 -11.96
N GLN A 8 -0.47 -69.06 -12.21
CA GLN A 8 -0.98 -68.03 -13.15
C GLN A 8 -0.80 -66.62 -12.56
N SER A 9 0.05 -65.81 -13.19
CA SER A 9 0.42 -64.44 -12.80
C SER A 9 -0.62 -63.37 -13.16
N GLY A 10 -1.87 -63.74 -13.44
CA GLY A 10 -2.93 -62.84 -13.91
C GLY A 10 -3.84 -62.26 -12.81
N PHE A 11 -3.97 -62.94 -11.67
CA PHE A 11 -4.91 -62.54 -10.62
C PHE A 11 -4.41 -61.40 -9.73
N TYR A 12 -3.09 -61.29 -9.53
CA TYR A 12 -2.49 -60.30 -8.63
C TYR A 12 -2.64 -58.86 -9.14
N VAL A 13 -2.62 -58.67 -10.46
CA VAL A 13 -2.78 -57.34 -11.08
C VAL A 13 -4.22 -56.85 -10.94
N ILE A 14 -5.20 -57.75 -11.08
CA ILE A 14 -6.62 -57.42 -10.93
C ILE A 14 -6.93 -57.06 -9.46
N GLU A 15 -6.39 -57.80 -8.49
CA GLU A 15 -6.56 -57.47 -7.06
C GLU A 15 -5.93 -56.12 -6.69
N VAL A 16 -4.74 -55.81 -7.19
CA VAL A 16 -4.10 -54.50 -6.93
C VAL A 16 -4.88 -53.35 -7.57
N ILE A 17 -5.38 -53.52 -8.80
CA ILE A 17 -6.22 -52.50 -9.46
C ILE A 17 -7.54 -52.29 -8.70
N LEU A 18 -8.17 -53.36 -8.22
CA LEU A 18 -9.40 -53.27 -7.42
C LEU A 18 -9.15 -52.54 -6.09
N ILE A 19 -8.03 -52.81 -5.42
CA ILE A 19 -7.68 -52.11 -4.17
C ILE A 19 -7.44 -50.62 -4.42
N ILE A 20 -6.70 -50.26 -5.47
CA ILE A 20 -6.46 -48.85 -5.83
C ILE A 20 -7.77 -48.14 -6.20
N ALA A 21 -8.66 -48.81 -6.95
CA ALA A 21 -9.96 -48.26 -7.30
C ALA A 21 -10.84 -48.02 -6.06
N VAL A 22 -10.86 -48.95 -5.10
CA VAL A 22 -11.61 -48.81 -3.85
C VAL A 22 -11.02 -47.66 -3.01
N VAL A 23 -9.70 -47.55 -2.88
CA VAL A 23 -9.05 -46.46 -2.14
C VAL A 23 -9.32 -45.11 -2.81
N ALA A 24 -9.31 -45.03 -4.15
CA ALA A 24 -9.61 -43.81 -4.88
C ALA A 24 -11.09 -43.39 -4.71
N VAL A 25 -12.03 -44.33 -4.75
CA VAL A 25 -13.46 -44.07 -4.52
C VAL A 25 -13.69 -43.62 -3.08
N LEU A 26 -13.08 -44.29 -2.09
CA LEU A 26 -13.19 -43.89 -0.69
C LEU A 26 -12.57 -42.50 -0.44
N GLY A 27 -11.40 -42.22 -1.02
CA GLY A 27 -10.76 -40.90 -0.98
C GLY A 27 -11.62 -39.81 -1.62
N PHE A 28 -12.26 -40.11 -2.75
CA PHE A 28 -13.17 -39.19 -3.45
C PHE A 28 -14.47 -38.95 -2.67
N VAL A 29 -15.05 -39.98 -2.05
CA VAL A 29 -16.24 -39.85 -1.19
C VAL A 29 -15.92 -39.01 0.04
N VAL A 30 -14.80 -39.28 0.72
CA VAL A 30 -14.33 -38.47 1.86
C VAL A 30 -14.05 -37.02 1.44
N TRP A 31 -13.42 -36.80 0.29
CA TRP A 31 -13.22 -35.46 -0.27
C TRP A 31 -14.55 -34.76 -0.59
N MET A 32 -15.56 -35.48 -1.09
CA MET A 32 -16.90 -34.93 -1.33
C MET A 32 -17.62 -34.55 -0.01
N PHE A 33 -17.40 -35.30 1.08
CA PHE A 33 -17.97 -34.96 2.39
C PHE A 33 -17.22 -33.81 3.08
N ILE A 34 -15.91 -33.67 2.87
CA ILE A 34 -15.10 -32.54 3.38
C ILE A 34 -15.40 -31.25 2.58
N THR A 35 -15.65 -31.34 1.27
CA THR A 35 -15.97 -30.18 0.42
C THR A 35 -17.46 -29.78 0.46
N LYS A 36 -18.36 -30.63 0.98
CA LYS A 36 -19.78 -30.30 1.22
C LYS A 36 -20.08 -29.76 2.63
N LYS A 37 -19.23 -28.86 3.13
CA LYS A 37 -19.59 -27.93 4.22
C LYS A 37 -19.03 -26.53 3.96
N SER A 38 -19.56 -25.90 2.91
CA SER A 38 -19.91 -24.48 3.02
C SER A 38 -21.43 -24.43 3.10
N PRO A 39 -22.04 -24.10 4.25
CA PRO A 39 -23.44 -23.73 4.26
C PRO A 39 -23.55 -22.45 3.43
N SER A 40 -24.21 -22.54 2.28
CA SER A 40 -24.85 -21.39 1.66
C SER A 40 -25.91 -20.90 2.65
N GLN A 41 -25.53 -20.05 3.59
CA GLN A 41 -26.50 -19.20 4.25
C GLN A 41 -26.97 -18.22 3.18
N ALA A 42 -28.17 -18.49 2.66
CA ALA A 42 -28.98 -17.48 2.05
C ALA A 42 -29.07 -16.32 3.06
N LEU A 43 -28.43 -15.20 2.74
CA LEU A 43 -28.58 -13.97 3.51
C LEU A 43 -29.97 -13.42 3.19
N ASN A 44 -30.97 -13.96 3.89
CA ASN A 44 -32.24 -13.28 4.06
C ASN A 44 -31.95 -11.95 4.75
N GLY A 45 -32.50 -10.89 4.17
CA GLY A 45 -32.27 -9.49 4.51
C GLY A 45 -31.97 -9.24 5.98
N ILE A 46 -30.71 -8.94 6.25
CA ILE A 46 -30.32 -8.11 7.39
C ILE A 46 -30.25 -6.71 6.81
N THR A 47 -31.27 -5.90 7.08
CA THR A 47 -31.15 -4.44 7.11
C THR A 47 -30.18 -4.09 8.23
N GLY A 48 -28.89 -4.30 7.95
CA GLY A 48 -27.78 -3.95 8.81
C GLY A 48 -27.44 -2.50 8.54
N ASN A 49 -27.61 -1.67 9.55
CA ASN A 49 -27.16 -0.30 9.61
C ASN A 49 -25.68 -0.18 9.12
N SER A 50 -25.45 0.42 7.96
CA SER A 50 -24.12 0.73 7.42
C SER A 50 -23.50 1.92 8.17
N ASN A 51 -23.01 1.69 9.38
CA ASN A 51 -22.21 2.67 10.12
C ASN A 51 -20.76 2.17 10.18
N GLY A 52 -19.83 2.74 9.39
CA GLY A 52 -18.40 2.43 9.58
C GLY A 52 -17.42 3.14 8.64
N LEU A 53 -17.51 2.89 7.34
CA LEU A 53 -16.61 3.43 6.32
C LEU A 53 -17.35 4.47 5.48
N VAL A 54 -16.80 5.69 5.38
CA VAL A 54 -17.16 6.68 4.36
C VAL A 54 -16.02 6.74 3.36
N GLU A 55 -16.28 6.34 2.13
CA GLU A 55 -15.30 6.44 1.04
C GLU A 55 -15.20 7.88 0.53
N TRP A 56 -14.07 8.24 -0.05
CA TRP A 56 -13.92 9.47 -0.81
C TRP A 56 -13.55 9.14 -2.24
N ASP A 57 -14.13 9.88 -3.19
CA ASP A 57 -13.88 9.68 -4.61
C ASP A 57 -13.49 11.00 -5.29
N PHE A 58 -12.54 10.92 -6.21
CA PHE A 58 -12.09 12.04 -7.00
C PHE A 58 -12.82 12.04 -8.34
N ASN A 59 -13.66 13.05 -8.57
CA ASN A 59 -14.52 13.11 -9.76
C ASN A 59 -13.83 13.68 -11.01
N GLY A 60 -12.50 13.80 -11.01
CA GLY A 60 -11.71 14.48 -12.04
C GLY A 60 -11.42 15.96 -11.75
N ASP A 61 -12.09 16.54 -10.75
CA ASP A 61 -11.92 17.94 -10.35
C ASP A 61 -11.70 18.10 -8.85
N SER A 62 -12.52 17.42 -8.04
CA SER A 62 -12.51 17.52 -6.59
C SER A 62 -12.78 16.19 -5.90
N TRP A 63 -12.24 16.05 -4.70
CA TRP A 63 -12.59 14.97 -3.78
C TRP A 63 -13.95 15.20 -3.14
N LYS A 64 -14.75 14.13 -3.04
CA LYS A 64 -16.04 14.17 -2.36
C LYS A 64 -16.24 12.91 -1.51
N ALA A 65 -16.74 13.11 -0.30
CA ALA A 65 -17.19 12.02 0.56
C ALA A 65 -18.44 11.36 -0.03
N MET A 66 -18.45 10.02 -0.05
CA MET A 66 -19.57 9.18 -0.49
C MET A 66 -20.51 8.92 0.69
N GLY A 67 -21.01 10.00 1.29
CA GLY A 67 -21.83 9.97 2.50
C GLY A 67 -21.48 11.11 3.46
N LYS A 68 -21.98 11.03 4.69
CA LYS A 68 -21.63 11.99 5.74
C LYS A 68 -20.33 11.55 6.41
N ALA A 69 -19.21 12.16 6.02
CA ALA A 69 -17.92 11.94 6.67
C ALA A 69 -17.98 12.34 8.16
N PRO A 70 -17.34 11.57 9.07
CA PRO A 70 -17.10 12.02 10.44
C PRO A 70 -16.12 13.19 10.45
N GLU A 71 -16.18 14.00 11.52
CA GLU A 71 -15.17 15.03 11.75
C GLU A 71 -13.80 14.37 12.02
N CYS A 72 -12.74 14.89 11.41
CA CYS A 72 -11.38 14.49 11.78
C CYS A 72 -11.01 15.07 13.14
N GLU A 73 -9.99 14.49 13.78
CA GLU A 73 -9.41 15.09 14.97
C GLU A 73 -8.88 16.51 14.69
N ASN A 74 -9.02 17.38 15.70
CA ASN A 74 -8.55 18.76 15.64
C ASN A 74 -7.78 19.08 16.94
N PRO A 75 -6.46 19.34 16.87
CA PRO A 75 -5.64 19.40 15.65
C PRO A 75 -5.46 18.03 15.00
N LEU A 76 -5.35 18.03 13.66
CA LEU A 76 -4.96 16.84 12.89
C LEU A 76 -3.55 16.41 13.29
N THR A 77 -3.33 15.13 13.56
CA THR A 77 -1.99 14.60 13.88
C THR A 77 -1.72 13.29 13.17
N ILE A 78 -0.45 13.01 12.88
CA ILE A 78 0.02 11.73 12.34
C ILE A 78 1.14 11.16 13.21
N ALA A 79 1.28 9.83 13.23
CA ALA A 79 2.48 9.19 13.75
C ALA A 79 3.63 9.26 12.75
N SER A 80 4.85 9.14 13.24
CA SER A 80 6.03 8.93 12.39
C SER A 80 5.92 7.58 11.67
N PRO A 81 6.20 7.53 10.36
CA PRO A 81 6.18 6.27 9.62
C PRO A 81 7.35 5.35 9.98
N VAL A 82 8.39 5.88 10.64
CA VAL A 82 9.68 5.21 10.88
C VAL A 82 10.23 5.58 12.25
N ASP A 83 11.22 4.81 12.72
CA ASP A 83 12.14 5.28 13.75
C ASP A 83 12.99 6.42 13.18
N VAL A 84 12.75 7.65 13.66
CA VAL A 84 13.39 8.86 13.13
C VAL A 84 14.91 8.88 13.30
N THR A 85 15.46 8.04 14.19
CA THR A 85 16.92 7.91 14.37
C THR A 85 17.60 7.17 13.22
N LYS A 86 16.82 6.53 12.34
CA LYS A 86 17.31 5.77 11.16
C LYS A 86 17.36 6.58 9.89
N VAL A 87 16.83 7.80 9.90
CA VAL A 87 16.79 8.69 8.73
C VAL A 87 17.70 9.89 8.95
N ASN A 88 18.31 10.37 7.88
CA ASN A 88 19.28 11.46 7.92
C ASN A 88 19.00 12.56 6.89
N SER A 89 17.92 12.42 6.12
CA SER A 89 17.54 13.39 5.09
C SER A 89 16.04 13.38 4.84
N VAL A 90 15.53 14.51 4.34
CA VAL A 90 14.12 14.68 3.99
C VAL A 90 14.00 15.21 2.55
N LEU A 91 12.99 14.74 1.81
CA LEU A 91 12.49 15.44 0.62
C LEU A 91 11.24 16.20 1.01
N LEU A 92 11.18 17.48 0.65
CA LEU A 92 10.02 18.29 0.96
C LEU A 92 8.89 17.97 -0.04
N PRO A 93 7.65 17.80 0.44
CA PRO A 93 6.48 17.89 -0.43
C PRO A 93 6.40 19.22 -1.15
N GLY A 94 5.82 19.25 -2.35
CA GLY A 94 5.45 20.47 -3.05
C GLY A 94 6.58 21.10 -3.85
N GLU A 95 7.56 20.31 -4.26
CA GLU A 95 8.71 20.74 -5.06
C GLU A 95 8.61 20.24 -6.50
N VAL A 96 9.19 21.00 -7.44
CA VAL A 96 9.49 20.47 -8.78
C VAL A 96 10.85 19.78 -8.73
N ARG A 97 10.88 18.47 -8.98
CA ARG A 97 12.10 17.65 -8.95
C ARG A 97 12.06 16.60 -10.05
N GLY A 98 13.18 16.47 -10.78
CA GLY A 98 13.29 15.53 -11.88
C GLY A 98 12.38 15.83 -13.07
N GLY A 99 11.91 17.08 -13.21
CA GLY A 99 10.98 17.50 -14.26
C GLY A 99 9.50 17.43 -13.88
N ASP A 100 9.17 16.84 -12.72
CA ASP A 100 7.78 16.72 -12.26
C ASP A 100 7.52 17.53 -11.00
N PHE A 101 6.28 17.96 -10.82
CA PHE A 101 5.80 18.39 -9.52
C PHE A 101 5.57 17.19 -8.61
N LYS A 102 6.10 17.23 -7.38
CA LYS A 102 6.00 16.15 -6.40
C LYS A 102 5.11 16.60 -5.25
N PRO A 103 3.83 16.18 -5.19
CA PRO A 103 2.92 16.52 -4.09
C PRO A 103 3.21 15.73 -2.81
N HIS A 104 4.21 14.86 -2.84
CA HIS A 104 4.72 14.09 -1.71
C HIS A 104 6.19 14.47 -1.46
N GLY A 105 6.63 14.20 -0.26
CA GLY A 105 8.03 14.27 0.13
C GLY A 105 8.54 12.87 0.42
N GLY A 106 9.46 12.76 1.36
CA GLY A 106 9.85 11.46 1.90
C GLY A 106 11.02 11.55 2.84
N LEU A 107 11.46 10.38 3.32
CA LEU A 107 12.56 10.26 4.26
C LEU A 107 13.63 9.33 3.72
N GLY A 108 14.88 9.76 3.87
CA GLY A 108 16.05 9.03 3.40
C GLY A 108 16.96 8.62 4.54
N GLY A 109 17.47 7.39 4.45
CA GLY A 109 18.58 6.91 5.28
C GLY A 109 19.93 7.23 4.65
N ASP A 110 20.99 6.82 5.37
CA ASP A 110 22.36 6.91 4.88
C ASP A 110 22.58 5.94 3.72
N PRO A 111 22.85 6.45 2.49
CA PRO A 111 23.11 5.60 1.33
C PRO A 111 24.41 4.81 1.47
N SER A 112 25.29 5.09 2.44
CA SER A 112 26.46 4.25 2.70
C SER A 112 26.09 2.92 3.38
N THR A 113 24.94 2.89 4.06
CA THR A 113 24.47 1.77 4.89
C THR A 113 23.62 0.78 4.07
N ASN A 114 22.54 0.26 4.67
CA ASN A 114 21.62 -0.71 4.08
C ASN A 114 20.22 -0.08 3.92
N ASN A 115 19.35 -0.77 3.20
CA ASN A 115 17.98 -0.34 2.94
C ASN A 115 17.00 -0.64 4.09
N MET A 116 17.47 -1.07 5.28
CA MET A 116 16.60 -1.50 6.39
C MET A 116 16.00 -0.30 7.14
N ILE A 117 14.99 0.30 6.53
CA ILE A 117 14.09 1.24 7.17
C ILE A 117 12.73 0.56 7.25
N THR A 118 12.28 0.30 8.48
CA THR A 118 10.94 -0.23 8.72
C THR A 118 9.92 0.90 8.61
N VAL A 119 8.92 0.70 7.76
CA VAL A 119 7.84 1.68 7.50
C VAL A 119 6.53 1.14 8.07
N SER A 120 5.82 2.00 8.81
CA SER A 120 4.55 1.69 9.48
C SER A 120 3.45 2.67 9.11
N ALA A 121 2.19 2.24 9.27
CA ALA A 121 1.02 3.07 9.06
C ALA A 121 0.99 4.28 10.02
N ILE A 122 0.76 5.48 9.50
CA ILE A 122 0.84 6.73 10.26
C ILE A 122 -0.45 7.07 11.02
N ARG A 123 -1.57 6.44 10.64
CA ARG A 123 -2.91 6.60 11.22
C ARG A 123 -3.78 5.40 10.90
N ASP A 124 -4.89 5.25 11.63
CA ASP A 124 -5.92 4.26 11.28
C ASP A 124 -6.55 4.68 9.96
N ALA A 125 -6.47 3.83 8.94
CA ALA A 125 -6.98 4.14 7.61
C ALA A 125 -7.28 2.86 6.83
N TYR A 126 -8.14 2.96 5.83
CA TYR A 126 -8.46 1.86 4.95
C TYR A 126 -7.48 1.82 3.78
N LEU A 127 -6.93 0.65 3.48
CA LEU A 127 -6.10 0.49 2.28
C LEU A 127 -6.98 0.70 1.05
N TYR A 128 -6.68 1.76 0.29
CA TYR A 128 -7.53 2.24 -0.79
C TYR A 128 -7.09 1.71 -2.14
N ARG A 129 -5.82 1.95 -2.50
CA ARG A 129 -5.24 1.49 -3.78
C ARG A 129 -3.76 1.21 -3.63
N GLY A 130 -3.20 0.49 -4.58
CA GLY A 130 -1.76 0.24 -4.61
C GLY A 130 -1.24 -0.09 -5.99
N SER A 131 0.08 -0.15 -6.12
CA SER A 131 0.76 -0.64 -7.31
C SER A 131 2.01 -1.43 -6.94
N ARG A 132 2.44 -2.29 -7.88
CA ARG A 132 3.79 -2.84 -7.91
C ARG A 132 4.37 -2.56 -9.28
N TYR A 133 5.60 -2.04 -9.33
CA TYR A 133 6.22 -1.57 -10.56
C TYR A 133 7.74 -1.76 -10.49
N LEU A 134 8.43 -1.67 -11.63
CA LEU A 134 9.88 -1.84 -11.69
C LEU A 134 10.59 -0.49 -11.74
N VAL A 135 11.56 -0.30 -10.85
CA VAL A 135 12.54 0.79 -10.89
C VAL A 135 13.92 0.15 -10.98
N GLU A 136 14.66 0.44 -12.05
CA GLU A 136 15.98 -0.19 -12.31
C GLU A 136 15.93 -1.72 -12.23
N GLY A 137 14.85 -2.33 -12.74
CA GLY A 137 14.63 -3.78 -12.71
C GLY A 137 14.28 -4.37 -11.34
N GLN A 138 14.13 -3.55 -10.30
CA GLN A 138 13.72 -3.97 -8.96
C GLN A 138 12.26 -3.63 -8.70
N VAL A 139 11.51 -4.58 -8.14
CA VAL A 139 10.12 -4.34 -7.74
C VAL A 139 10.08 -3.31 -6.62
N GLN A 140 9.22 -2.33 -6.77
CA GLN A 140 8.84 -1.34 -5.77
C GLN A 140 7.33 -1.40 -5.56
N TYR A 141 6.89 -1.06 -4.35
CA TYR A 141 5.49 -1.07 -3.99
C TYR A 141 5.03 0.31 -3.53
N MET A 142 3.82 0.66 -3.96
CA MET A 142 3.11 1.86 -3.55
C MET A 142 1.76 1.49 -2.95
N PHE A 143 1.37 2.17 -1.87
CA PHE A 143 0.05 2.03 -1.27
C PHE A 143 -0.50 3.39 -0.85
N ASP A 144 -1.78 3.60 -1.15
CA ASP A 144 -2.57 4.71 -0.62
C ASP A 144 -3.54 4.18 0.42
N PHE A 145 -3.61 4.90 1.53
CA PHE A 145 -4.50 4.61 2.64
C PHE A 145 -5.37 5.82 2.87
N MET A 146 -6.64 5.61 3.15
CA MET A 146 -7.60 6.69 3.29
C MET A 146 -8.55 6.41 4.45
N ASP A 147 -8.64 7.35 5.37
CA ASP A 147 -9.61 7.27 6.47
C ASP A 147 -10.95 7.91 6.08
N SER A 148 -11.99 7.59 6.85
CA SER A 148 -13.34 8.07 6.55
C SER A 148 -13.53 9.56 6.76
N CYS A 149 -12.68 10.20 7.57
CA CYS A 149 -12.79 11.63 7.84
C CYS A 149 -12.23 12.48 6.69
N GLY A 150 -11.46 11.87 5.78
CA GLY A 150 -10.98 12.50 4.55
C GLY A 150 -9.50 12.81 4.55
N VAL A 151 -8.69 12.02 5.26
CA VAL A 151 -7.23 12.09 5.16
C VAL A 151 -6.73 10.88 4.39
N MET A 152 -5.95 11.15 3.35
CA MET A 152 -5.22 10.13 2.60
C MET A 152 -3.73 10.24 2.90
N TYR A 153 -3.02 9.11 2.92
CA TYR A 153 -1.57 9.11 2.84
C TYR A 153 -1.08 8.05 1.85
N ARG A 154 0.04 8.36 1.20
CA ARG A 154 0.72 7.52 0.22
C ARG A 154 2.09 7.13 0.76
N LEU A 155 2.41 5.85 0.62
CA LEU A 155 3.77 5.33 0.80
C LEU A 155 4.22 4.74 -0.53
N ASP A 156 5.38 5.15 -1.04
CA ASP A 156 5.96 4.65 -2.28
C ASP A 156 7.44 4.30 -2.07
N HIS A 157 8.05 3.61 -3.04
CA HIS A 157 9.42 3.09 -2.98
C HIS A 157 9.62 2.15 -1.78
N LEU A 158 8.63 1.31 -1.49
CA LEU A 158 8.78 0.20 -0.55
C LEU A 158 9.43 -0.99 -1.26
N ALA A 159 10.42 -1.63 -0.65
CA ALA A 159 11.24 -2.67 -1.30
C ALA A 159 10.99 -4.09 -0.77
N THR A 160 10.80 -4.23 0.53
CA THR A 160 10.43 -5.50 1.18
C THR A 160 9.21 -5.29 2.04
N LEU A 161 8.09 -5.91 1.67
CA LEU A 161 6.84 -5.83 2.43
C LEU A 161 6.82 -6.84 3.56
N THR A 162 5.97 -6.59 4.57
CA THR A 162 5.58 -7.63 5.52
C THR A 162 4.73 -8.70 4.81
N PRO A 163 4.58 -9.92 5.37
CA PRO A 163 3.74 -10.95 4.76
C PRO A 163 2.30 -10.53 4.51
N GLU A 164 1.73 -9.71 5.41
CA GLU A 164 0.38 -9.14 5.26
C GLU A 164 0.30 -8.24 4.01
N PHE A 165 1.23 -7.30 3.86
CA PHE A 165 1.23 -6.38 2.72
C PHE A 165 1.64 -7.03 1.42
N GLN A 166 2.50 -8.05 1.46
CA GLN A 166 2.78 -8.87 0.29
C GLN A 166 1.52 -9.56 -0.23
N ALA A 167 0.66 -10.07 0.65
CA ALA A 167 -0.61 -10.68 0.25
C ALA A 167 -1.59 -9.69 -0.42
N TYR A 168 -1.52 -8.40 -0.07
CA TYR A 168 -2.23 -7.36 -0.82
C TYR A 168 -1.57 -7.07 -2.17
N ALA A 169 -0.25 -6.92 -2.20
CA ALA A 169 0.50 -6.63 -3.42
C ALA A 169 0.35 -7.75 -4.48
N ASP A 170 0.23 -9.01 -4.06
CA ASP A 170 0.08 -10.14 -4.96
C ASP A 170 -1.25 -10.13 -5.75
N LYS A 171 -2.25 -9.37 -5.27
CA LYS A 171 -3.53 -9.15 -5.97
C LYS A 171 -3.45 -8.08 -7.06
N LEU A 172 -2.40 -7.26 -7.09
CA LEU A 172 -2.22 -6.16 -8.04
C LEU A 172 -1.67 -6.66 -9.39
N PRO A 173 -1.76 -5.87 -10.47
CA PRO A 173 -1.14 -6.20 -11.75
C PRO A 173 0.35 -6.51 -11.62
N GLN A 174 0.89 -7.37 -12.50
CA GLN A 174 2.32 -7.69 -12.50
C GLN A 174 3.18 -6.44 -12.72
N PRO A 175 4.33 -6.31 -12.05
CA PRO A 175 5.12 -5.10 -12.13
C PRO A 175 5.70 -4.92 -13.53
N GLN A 176 5.56 -3.71 -14.07
CA GLN A 176 6.15 -3.29 -15.33
C GLN A 176 7.10 -2.11 -15.11
N PRO A 177 8.12 -1.93 -15.98
CA PRO A 177 8.95 -0.72 -15.96
C PRO A 177 8.09 0.53 -16.12
N ASP A 178 8.33 1.53 -15.26
CA ASP A 178 7.74 2.87 -15.33
C ASP A 178 6.20 2.92 -15.31
N ASP A 179 5.53 1.87 -14.87
CA ASP A 179 4.07 1.80 -14.75
C ASP A 179 3.63 1.79 -13.28
N SER A 180 3.57 2.98 -12.68
CA SER A 180 3.14 3.16 -11.28
C SER A 180 1.62 3.29 -11.11
N ARG A 181 0.82 3.04 -12.16
CA ARG A 181 -0.65 3.15 -12.08
C ARG A 181 -1.21 2.25 -10.98
N THR A 182 -2.14 2.80 -10.21
CA THR A 182 -2.70 2.15 -9.02
C THR A 182 -4.04 1.47 -9.32
N GLU A 183 -4.32 0.40 -8.58
CA GLU A 183 -5.63 -0.27 -8.58
C GLU A 183 -6.28 -0.24 -7.20
N LYS A 184 -7.59 0.01 -7.17
CA LYS A 184 -8.39 0.06 -5.92
C LYS A 184 -8.56 -1.35 -5.32
N PHE A 185 -8.42 -1.46 -4.01
CA PHE A 185 -8.76 -2.66 -3.25
C PHE A 185 -10.27 -2.67 -2.93
N ARG A 186 -10.99 -3.69 -3.40
CA ARG A 186 -12.45 -3.76 -3.23
C ARG A 186 -12.90 -3.97 -1.78
N ASP A 187 -12.08 -4.65 -0.99
CA ASP A 187 -12.36 -5.04 0.38
C ASP A 187 -12.04 -3.93 1.40
N HIS A 188 -11.34 -2.86 0.98
CA HIS A 188 -10.92 -1.73 1.82
C HIS A 188 -10.50 -2.20 3.22
N PRO A 189 -9.41 -2.97 3.37
CA PRO A 189 -9.04 -3.49 4.67
C PRO A 189 -8.60 -2.35 5.59
N LEU A 190 -9.09 -2.36 6.82
CA LEU A 190 -8.70 -1.38 7.85
C LEU A 190 -7.29 -1.71 8.35
N ILE A 191 -6.38 -0.77 8.17
CA ILE A 191 -5.00 -0.83 8.66
C ILE A 191 -4.89 0.07 9.89
N LYS A 192 -4.37 -0.49 10.97
CA LYS A 192 -4.20 0.24 12.23
C LYS A 192 -2.92 1.05 12.23
N LYS A 193 -2.96 2.22 12.86
CA LYS A 193 -1.77 3.03 13.12
C LYS A 193 -0.69 2.18 13.79
N GLY A 194 0.53 2.27 13.28
CA GLY A 194 1.67 1.48 13.75
C GLY A 194 1.77 0.07 13.17
N THR A 195 0.80 -0.39 12.37
CA THR A 195 0.97 -1.64 11.62
C THR A 195 2.18 -1.51 10.69
N MET A 196 3.09 -2.48 10.77
CA MET A 196 4.29 -2.54 9.94
C MET A 196 3.92 -2.94 8.51
N ILE A 197 4.37 -2.14 7.54
CA ILE A 197 4.04 -2.26 6.12
C ILE A 197 5.23 -2.85 5.37
N ALA A 198 6.43 -2.33 5.63
CA ALA A 198 7.66 -2.71 4.95
C ALA A 198 8.84 -2.76 5.93
N THR A 199 9.82 -3.61 5.63
CA THR A 199 11.09 -3.73 6.38
C THR A 199 12.28 -3.12 5.64
N GLU A 200 12.14 -2.88 4.33
CA GLU A 200 13.16 -2.24 3.50
C GLU A 200 12.52 -1.26 2.51
N VAL A 201 13.30 -0.24 2.12
CA VAL A 201 12.88 0.84 1.21
C VAL A 201 13.88 1.08 0.08
N GLY A 202 13.39 1.65 -1.01
CA GLY A 202 14.17 2.12 -2.14
C GLY A 202 14.90 1.02 -2.92
N ILE A 203 15.98 1.41 -3.59
CA ILE A 203 16.70 0.57 -4.53
C ILE A 203 17.91 -0.06 -3.84
N ARG A 204 18.01 -1.40 -3.85
CA ARG A 204 19.10 -2.14 -3.20
C ARG A 204 20.41 -1.99 -3.96
N GLN A 205 20.37 -2.20 -5.28
CA GLN A 205 21.53 -2.00 -6.17
C GLN A 205 21.62 -0.51 -6.53
N GLY A 206 22.56 0.21 -5.93
CA GLY A 206 22.68 1.68 -6.07
C GLY A 206 22.50 2.45 -4.76
N LYS A 207 22.05 1.76 -3.70
CA LYS A 207 21.91 2.28 -2.33
C LYS A 207 21.08 3.56 -2.21
N ASN A 208 20.02 3.68 -3.01
CA ASN A 208 19.03 4.73 -2.80
C ASN A 208 18.10 4.32 -1.64
N VAL A 209 18.56 4.56 -0.41
CA VAL A 209 17.81 4.29 0.82
C VAL A 209 16.82 5.42 1.06
N PHE A 210 15.64 5.33 0.47
CA PHE A 210 14.61 6.37 0.53
C PHE A 210 13.22 5.79 0.22
N PHE A 211 12.19 6.37 0.84
CA PHE A 211 10.79 6.13 0.50
C PHE A 211 10.03 7.44 0.45
N ASP A 212 8.99 7.50 -0.38
CA ASP A 212 8.11 8.66 -0.43
C ASP A 212 7.00 8.59 0.61
N LEU A 213 6.66 9.75 1.16
CA LEU A 213 5.49 9.97 1.99
C LEU A 213 4.72 11.19 1.48
N GLY A 214 3.48 10.93 1.05
CA GLY A 214 2.47 11.96 0.79
C GLY A 214 1.39 11.91 1.87
N VAL A 215 0.89 13.07 2.31
CA VAL A 215 -0.30 13.17 3.15
C VAL A 215 -1.18 14.26 2.57
N TYR A 216 -2.48 13.98 2.49
CA TYR A 216 -3.44 14.79 1.76
C TYR A 216 -4.70 14.99 2.61
N ASP A 217 -5.14 16.23 2.73
CA ASP A 217 -6.43 16.58 3.33
C ASP A 217 -7.46 16.72 2.22
N LEU A 218 -8.27 15.68 2.02
CA LEU A 218 -9.24 15.60 0.91
C LEU A 218 -10.46 16.48 1.14
N ARG A 219 -10.65 16.99 2.36
CA ARG A 219 -11.80 17.80 2.75
C ARG A 219 -11.75 19.19 2.12
N GLN A 220 -10.55 19.70 1.83
CA GLN A 220 -10.34 21.04 1.30
C GLN A 220 -9.03 21.15 0.50
N PRO A 221 -9.02 21.91 -0.61
CA PRO A 221 -7.78 22.23 -1.29
C PRO A 221 -6.82 23.06 -0.41
N ASN A 222 -5.53 22.79 -0.53
CA ASN A 222 -4.46 23.52 0.16
C ASN A 222 -4.36 24.98 -0.33
N ASP A 223 -3.70 25.83 0.44
CA ASP A 223 -3.61 27.26 0.12
C ASP A 223 -2.78 27.53 -1.14
N ALA A 224 -1.76 26.70 -1.41
CA ALA A 224 -0.94 26.84 -2.60
C ALA A 224 -1.77 26.66 -3.89
N SER A 225 -2.74 25.75 -3.87
CA SER A 225 -3.60 25.46 -5.02
C SER A 225 -4.55 26.60 -5.41
N LYS A 226 -4.68 27.62 -4.58
CA LYS A 226 -5.51 28.81 -4.83
C LYS A 226 -4.77 29.87 -5.65
N THR A 227 -3.45 29.76 -5.77
CA THR A 227 -2.59 30.69 -6.51
C THR A 227 -2.75 30.54 -8.03
N ASP A 228 -2.33 31.55 -8.79
CA ASP A 228 -2.36 31.50 -10.26
C ASP A 228 -1.39 30.47 -10.86
N LEU A 229 -0.37 30.08 -10.08
CA LEU A 229 0.57 29.04 -10.46
C LEU A 229 -0.15 27.70 -10.70
N TYR A 230 -1.05 27.30 -9.80
CA TYR A 230 -1.82 26.06 -9.92
C TYR A 230 -2.94 26.12 -10.98
N LYS A 231 -3.17 27.28 -11.59
CA LYS A 231 -4.14 27.45 -12.69
C LYS A 231 -3.47 27.41 -14.06
N THR A 232 -2.16 27.64 -14.13
CA THR A 232 -1.44 27.80 -15.40
C THR A 232 -0.33 26.78 -15.60
N ASP A 233 0.28 26.28 -14.52
CA ASP A 233 1.40 25.33 -14.58
C ASP A 233 0.93 23.88 -14.75
N GLN A 234 1.24 23.27 -15.89
CA GLN A 234 0.79 21.91 -16.22
C GLN A 234 1.34 20.85 -15.28
N LEU A 235 2.54 21.04 -14.71
CA LEU A 235 3.12 20.08 -13.77
C LEU A 235 2.25 19.92 -12.52
N ARG A 236 1.65 21.00 -12.04
CA ARG A 236 0.74 20.98 -10.88
C ARG A 236 -0.66 20.52 -11.23
N ILE A 237 -1.17 20.91 -12.41
CA ILE A 237 -2.55 20.64 -12.83
C ILE A 237 -2.76 19.16 -13.16
N GLN A 238 -1.76 18.50 -13.78
CA GLN A 238 -1.92 17.11 -14.25
C GLN A 238 -2.16 16.10 -13.12
N ASP A 239 -1.73 16.39 -11.89
CA ASP A 239 -1.95 15.56 -10.70
C ASP A 239 -2.84 16.27 -9.68
N LYS A 240 -3.91 16.92 -10.15
CA LYS A 240 -4.87 17.66 -9.30
C LYS A 240 -5.42 16.82 -8.14
N GLU A 241 -5.53 15.50 -8.34
CA GLU A 241 -5.96 14.54 -7.31
C GLU A 241 -5.11 14.68 -6.03
N GLN A 242 -3.80 14.92 -6.16
CA GLN A 242 -2.88 15.01 -5.03
C GLN A 242 -2.36 16.42 -4.81
N SER A 243 -1.93 17.12 -5.86
CA SER A 243 -1.24 18.42 -5.75
C SER A 243 -2.09 19.50 -5.09
N PHE A 244 -3.42 19.44 -5.27
CA PHE A 244 -4.34 20.40 -4.68
C PHE A 244 -4.67 20.09 -3.22
N TYR A 245 -4.38 18.89 -2.71
CA TYR A 245 -4.80 18.43 -1.39
C TYR A 245 -3.63 18.08 -0.48
N ALA A 246 -2.41 18.12 -1.01
CA ALA A 246 -1.19 17.79 -0.28
C ALA A 246 -0.93 18.72 0.89
N LEU A 247 -0.39 18.12 1.95
CA LEU A 247 -0.01 18.78 3.19
C LEU A 247 1.50 18.78 3.36
N CYS A 248 2.00 19.78 4.09
CA CYS A 248 3.33 19.70 4.66
C CYS A 248 3.34 18.72 5.84
N TRP A 249 3.42 17.42 5.56
CA TRP A 249 3.07 16.36 6.51
C TRP A 249 3.86 16.39 7.82
N PHE A 250 5.11 16.86 7.82
CA PHE A 250 5.90 16.95 9.05
C PHE A 250 5.42 18.05 10.01
N ASP A 251 4.54 18.95 9.59
CA ASP A 251 3.83 19.86 10.49
C ASP A 251 2.79 19.15 11.37
N TYR A 252 2.32 17.98 10.92
CA TYR A 252 1.29 17.17 11.58
C TYR A 252 1.88 16.08 12.48
N LEU A 253 3.21 15.92 12.50
CA LEU A 253 3.89 15.13 13.50
C LEU A 253 3.78 15.78 14.89
N THR A 254 4.09 15.02 15.92
CA THR A 254 4.08 15.51 17.31
C THR A 254 5.38 15.18 18.03
N GLY A 255 5.64 15.87 19.14
CA GLY A 255 6.75 15.57 20.03
C GLY A 255 8.14 15.67 19.40
N SER A 256 9.05 14.81 19.87
CA SER A 256 10.46 14.77 19.45
C SER A 256 10.62 14.48 17.96
N ASP A 257 9.74 13.70 17.38
CA ASP A 257 9.87 13.26 15.99
C ASP A 257 9.64 14.40 15.02
N LYS A 258 8.68 15.29 15.32
CA LYS A 258 8.50 16.55 14.58
C LYS A 258 9.78 17.36 14.57
N THR A 259 10.39 17.55 15.75
CA THR A 259 11.62 18.32 15.90
C THR A 259 12.77 17.67 15.14
N ALA A 260 12.93 16.35 15.24
CA ALA A 260 13.97 15.60 14.56
C ALA A 260 13.84 15.70 13.03
N ILE A 261 12.64 15.47 12.49
CA ILE A 261 12.40 15.49 11.05
C ILE A 261 12.58 16.91 10.48
N LYS A 262 12.10 17.95 11.17
CA LYS A 262 12.33 19.34 10.74
C LYS A 262 13.80 19.76 10.77
N ALA A 263 14.62 19.09 11.56
CA ALA A 263 16.06 19.35 11.63
C ALA A 263 16.87 18.57 10.58
N LEU A 264 16.25 17.64 9.84
CA LEU A 264 16.94 16.88 8.81
C LEU A 264 17.35 17.79 7.64
N PRO A 265 18.54 17.60 7.06
CA PRO A 265 18.92 18.29 5.83
C PRO A 265 18.05 17.83 4.66
N VAL A 266 17.78 18.75 3.73
CA VAL A 266 17.10 18.42 2.47
C VAL A 266 18.00 17.52 1.64
N ARG A 267 17.45 16.39 1.18
CA ARG A 267 18.17 15.40 0.37
C ARG A 267 18.59 16.01 -0.97
N ASN A 268 19.76 15.61 -1.46
CA ASN A 268 20.35 16.05 -2.74
C ASN A 268 20.62 17.56 -2.87
N GLY A 269 20.72 18.29 -1.75
CA GLY A 269 21.14 19.69 -1.76
C GLY A 269 20.19 20.63 -2.52
N GLN A 270 18.92 20.25 -2.66
CA GLN A 270 17.91 21.14 -3.23
C GLN A 270 17.84 22.43 -2.40
N PRO A 271 17.70 23.61 -3.03
CA PRO A 271 17.63 24.86 -2.29
C PRO A 271 16.45 24.81 -1.32
N ALA A 272 16.69 25.17 -0.06
CA ALA A 272 15.60 25.37 0.89
C ALA A 272 14.63 26.44 0.36
N GLY A 273 13.33 26.23 0.55
CA GLY A 273 12.29 27.21 0.18
C GLY A 273 11.67 27.05 -1.21
N THR A 274 11.97 25.96 -1.93
CA THR A 274 11.33 25.63 -3.22
C THR A 274 9.96 24.96 -3.08
N SER A 275 9.58 24.56 -1.87
CA SER A 275 8.26 23.98 -1.62
C SER A 275 7.16 25.04 -1.67
N ASP A 276 6.10 24.71 -2.40
CA ASP A 276 4.91 25.55 -2.50
C ASP A 276 4.20 25.71 -1.13
N TYR A 277 4.22 24.68 -0.27
CA TYR A 277 3.40 24.63 0.96
C TYR A 277 4.13 24.14 2.23
N CYS A 278 5.41 23.76 2.16
CA CYS A 278 6.27 23.58 3.33
C CYS A 278 7.14 24.81 3.55
N LYS A 279 7.06 25.42 4.74
CA LYS A 279 7.78 26.64 5.11
C LYS A 279 8.62 26.43 6.36
#